data_AF-A0A537E5H0-F1
#
_entry.id   AF-A0A537E5H0-F1
#
_cell.length_a   1.000
_cell.length_b   1.000
_cell.length_c   1.000
_cell.angle_alpha   90.00
_cell.angle_beta   90.00
_cell.angle_gamma   90.00
#
_symmetry.space_group_name_H-M   'P 1'
#
loop_
_entity.id
_entity.type
_entity.pdbx_description
1 polymer ?
#
loop_
_entity_poly.entity_id
_entity_poly.type
_entity_poly.pdbx_seq_one_letter_code
_entity_poly.pdbx_strand_id
1 'polypeptide(L)'
;MADSILTRVWEIADSYYPKRDWAHGRSHIERVLRTAVEIGKREGAHLEIIELSAILHDILANEESVRTLKDSDTKLKRRKKQGIF
;
A
#
# COMPACT_ATOMS: atom_id res chain seq x y z
N MET A 1 -2.96 17.80 -19.23
CA MET A 1 -3.44 16.49 -19.75
C MET A 1 -3.10 15.33 -18.80
N ALA A 2 -1.96 15.35 -18.09
CA ALA A 2 -1.65 14.37 -17.04
C ALA A 2 -2.67 14.34 -15.87
N ASP A 3 -3.40 15.44 -15.64
CA ASP A 3 -4.35 15.54 -14.54
C ASP A 3 -5.51 14.55 -14.60
N SER A 4 -5.97 14.11 -15.77
CA SER A 4 -7.18 13.26 -15.85
C SER A 4 -6.93 11.85 -15.34
N ILE A 5 -5.78 11.25 -15.67
CA ILE A 5 -5.40 9.91 -15.20
C ILE A 5 -5.04 9.99 -13.72
N LEU A 6 -4.22 10.96 -13.32
CA LEU A 6 -3.80 11.08 -11.92
C LEU A 6 -4.99 11.29 -10.98
N THR A 7 -5.95 12.14 -11.38
CA THR A 7 -7.21 12.34 -10.64
C THR A 7 -7.99 11.03 -10.55
N ARG A 8 -8.15 10.30 -11.66
CA ARG A 8 -8.88 9.04 -11.68
C ARG A 8 -8.23 7.96 -10.81
N VAL A 9 -6.90 7.93 -10.79
CA VAL A 9 -6.13 7.01 -9.94
C VAL A 9 -6.32 7.35 -8.47
N TRP A 10 -6.32 8.64 -8.10
CA TRP A 10 -6.65 9.07 -6.75
C TRP A 10 -8.07 8.69 -6.34
N GLU A 11 -9.07 8.91 -7.20
CA GLU A 11 -10.47 8.53 -6.94
C GLU A 11 -10.60 7.03 -6.66
N ILE A 12 -9.91 6.19 -7.44
CA ILE A 12 -9.94 4.74 -7.26
C ILE A 12 -9.18 4.34 -5.99
N ALA A 13 -7.95 4.81 -5.83
CA ALA A 13 -7.06 4.39 -4.74
C ALA A 13 -7.58 4.82 -3.36
N ASP A 14 -8.26 5.97 -3.26
CA ASP A 14 -8.86 6.44 -2.00
C ASP A 14 -9.86 5.44 -1.40
N SER A 15 -10.53 4.65 -2.24
CA SER A 15 -11.46 3.60 -1.79
C SER A 15 -10.76 2.39 -1.15
N TYR A 16 -9.46 2.20 -1.41
CA TYR A 16 -8.66 1.10 -0.86
C TYR A 16 -7.95 1.48 0.44
N TYR A 17 -7.78 2.77 0.72
CA TYR A 17 -7.04 3.20 1.90
C TYR A 17 -7.81 2.96 3.21
N PRO A 18 -7.18 2.34 4.23
CA PRO A 18 -7.79 2.19 5.54
C PRO A 18 -8.06 3.56 6.20
N LYS A 19 -9.31 3.77 6.65
CA LYS A 19 -9.76 5.05 7.22
C LYS A 19 -9.16 5.40 8.60
N ARG A 20 -8.62 4.41 9.32
CA ARG A 20 -8.11 4.56 10.69
C ARG A 20 -6.73 3.92 10.82
N ASP A 21 -5.85 4.24 9.89
CA ASP A 21 -4.47 3.77 9.87
C ASP A 21 -3.52 4.92 9.51
N TRP A 22 -2.51 5.15 10.34
CA TRP A 22 -1.50 6.20 10.14
C TRP A 22 -0.35 5.75 9.23
N ALA A 23 -0.15 4.42 9.13
CA ALA A 23 0.89 3.78 8.35
C ALA A 23 0.43 3.47 6.93
N HIS A 24 -0.85 3.16 6.72
CA HIS A 24 -1.39 2.77 5.42
C HIS A 24 -2.53 3.66 4.89
N GLY A 25 -2.97 4.65 5.68
CA GLY A 25 -4.05 5.57 5.27
C GLY A 25 -3.59 6.64 4.27
N ARG A 26 -4.55 7.36 3.70
CA ARG A 26 -4.32 8.45 2.71
C ARG A 26 -3.20 9.42 3.10
N SER A 27 -3.13 9.81 4.38
CA SER A 27 -2.11 10.72 4.89
C SER A 27 -0.67 10.18 4.73
N HIS A 28 -0.48 8.86 4.80
CA HIS A 28 0.80 8.20 4.54
C HIS A 28 1.18 8.37 3.07
N ILE A 29 0.26 8.02 2.17
CA ILE A 29 0.44 8.11 0.72
C ILE A 29 0.77 9.54 0.29
N GLU A 30 0.08 10.55 0.82
CA GLU A 30 0.35 11.96 0.51
C GLU A 30 1.77 12.40 0.92
N ARG A 31 2.29 11.90 2.05
CA ARG A 31 3.68 12.17 2.46
C ARG A 31 4.66 11.48 1.52
N VAL A 32 4.42 10.21 1.18
CA VAL A 32 5.26 9.44 0.26
C VAL A 32 5.31 10.10 -1.11
N LEU A 33 4.15 10.46 -1.67
CA LEU A 33 4.04 11.14 -2.96
C LEU A 33 4.87 12.43 -2.99
N ARG A 34 4.74 13.29 -1.97
CA ARG A 34 5.49 14.55 -1.90
C ARG A 34 7.00 14.31 -1.92
N THR A 35 7.48 13.34 -1.12
CA THR A 35 8.90 13.01 -1.07
C THR A 35 9.38 12.39 -2.38
N ALA A 36 8.61 11.47 -2.97
CA ALA A 36 8.96 10.81 -4.21
C ALA A 36 9.05 11.78 -5.39
N VAL A 37 8.11 12.73 -5.50
CA VAL A 37 8.13 13.78 -6.52
C VAL A 37 9.35 14.70 -6.36
N GLU A 38 9.69 15.08 -5.12
CA GLU A 38 10.88 15.92 -4.87
C GLU A 38 12.17 15.22 -5.27
N ILE A 39 12.31 13.93 -4.96
CA ILE A 39 13.44 13.10 -5.41
C ILE A 39 13.43 13.00 -6.94
N GLY A 40 12.29 12.67 -7.54
CA GLY A 40 12.14 12.52 -8.98
C GLY A 40 12.55 13.77 -9.76
N LYS A 41 12.23 14.96 -9.25
CA LYS A 41 12.64 16.24 -9.85
C LYS A 41 14.16 16.42 -9.82
N ARG A 42 14.81 16.07 -8.71
CA ARG A 42 16.27 16.21 -8.54
C ARG A 42 17.04 15.22 -9.41
N GLU A 43 16.50 14.02 -9.58
CA GLU A 43 17.11 12.95 -10.38
C GLU A 43 16.76 13.04 -11.88
N GLY A 44 15.94 14.00 -12.30
CA GLY A 44 15.49 14.11 -13.70
C GLY A 44 14.64 12.92 -14.15
N ALA A 45 13.92 12.29 -13.24
CA ALA A 45 13.10 11.11 -13.50
C ALA A 45 11.74 11.47 -14.13
N HIS A 46 11.06 10.47 -14.68
CA HIS A 46 9.70 10.62 -15.20
C HIS A 46 8.69 10.77 -14.04
N LEU A 47 8.26 12.00 -13.79
CA LEU A 47 7.38 12.33 -12.65
C LEU A 47 6.05 11.59 -12.71
N GLU A 48 5.43 11.46 -13.89
CA GLU A 48 4.15 10.76 -14.04
C GLU A 48 4.22 9.30 -13.55
N ILE A 49 5.30 8.59 -13.87
CA ILE A 49 5.51 7.20 -13.42
C ILE A 49 5.70 7.17 -11.90
N ILE A 50 6.44 8.12 -11.35
CA ILE A 50 6.68 8.22 -9.90
C ILE A 50 5.38 8.50 -9.16
N GLU A 51 4.57 9.43 -9.64
CA GLU A 51 3.31 9.81 -9.01
C GLU A 51 2.33 8.62 -9.01
N LEU A 52 2.16 7.95 -10.16
CA LEU A 52 1.32 6.76 -10.26
C LEU A 52 1.79 5.64 -9.34
N SER A 53 3.10 5.37 -9.32
CA SER A 53 3.69 4.32 -8.48
C SER A 53 3.51 4.63 -6.99
N ALA A 54 3.73 5.89 -6.59
CA ALA A 54 3.60 6.31 -5.20
C ALA A 54 2.15 6.24 -4.71
N ILE A 55 1.16 6.57 -5.54
CA ILE A 55 -0.25 6.45 -5.19
C ILE A 55 -0.65 4.97 -5.03
N LEU A 56 -0.15 4.09 -5.91
CA LEU A 56 -0.60 2.70 -5.96
C LEU A 56 0.19 1.73 -5.08
N HIS A 57 1.34 2.12 -4.52
CA HIS A 57 2.28 1.18 -3.88
C HIS A 57 1.70 0.36 -2.71
N ASP A 58 0.68 0.89 -2.03
CA ASP A 58 0.19 0.35 -0.74
C ASP A 58 -1.30 -0.03 -0.76
N ILE A 59 -1.92 -0.09 -1.95
CA ILE A 59 -3.38 -0.33 -2.08
C ILE A 59 -3.84 -1.72 -1.61
N LEU A 60 -2.92 -2.68 -1.46
CA LEU A 60 -3.21 -4.05 -1.00
C LEU A 60 -2.71 -4.36 0.42
N ALA A 61 -2.17 -3.37 1.15
CA ALA A 61 -1.60 -3.59 2.49
C ALA A 61 -2.60 -4.22 3.48
N ASN A 62 -3.89 -3.93 3.31
CA ASN A 62 -4.94 -4.50 4.15
C ASN A 62 -5.07 -6.04 3.98
N GLU A 63 -4.80 -6.58 2.79
CA GLU A 63 -4.84 -8.04 2.55
C GLU A 63 -3.61 -8.77 3.11
N GLU A 64 -2.47 -8.07 3.26
CA GLU A 64 -1.25 -8.68 3.78
C GLU A 64 -1.38 -9.01 5.27
N SER A 65 -2.08 -8.18 6.04
CA SER A 65 -2.39 -8.42 7.46
C SER A 65 -3.23 -9.70 7.70
N VAL A 66 -4.09 -10.07 6.75
CA VAL A 66 -4.92 -11.29 6.82
C VAL A 66 -4.10 -12.55 6.52
N ARG A 67 -3.05 -12.42 5.71
CA ARG A 67 -2.22 -13.56 5.29
C ARG A 67 -1.37 -14.08 6.44
N THR A 68 -0.79 -13.18 7.24
CA THR A 68 0.01 -13.52 8.42
C THR A 68 -0.80 -14.22 9.51
N LEU A 69 -2.07 -13.83 9.69
CA LEU A 69 -2.98 -14.47 10.66
C LEU A 69 -3.41 -15.88 10.23
N LYS A 70 -3.71 -16.07 8.93
CA LYS A 70 -4.03 -17.41 8.39
C LYS A 70 -2.85 -18.36 8.51
N ASP A 71 -1.62 -17.88 8.33
CA ASP A 71 -0.43 -18.73 8.48
C ASP A 71 -0.23 -19.19 9.93
N SER A 72 -0.49 -18.33 10.93
CA SER A 72 -0.42 -18.71 12.35
C SER A 72 -1.49 -19.75 12.75
N ASP A 73 -2.73 -19.59 12.29
CA ASP A 73 -3.82 -20.55 12.58
C ASP A 73 -3.57 -21.91 11.93
N THR A 74 -3.01 -21.91 10.72
CA THR A 74 -2.67 -23.15 10.00
C THR A 74 -1.49 -23.87 10.68
N LYS A 75 -0.53 -23.13 11.23
CA LYS A 75 0.60 -23.67 11.98
C LYS A 75 0.18 -24.24 13.33
N LEU A 76 -0.76 -23.59 14.03
CA LEU A 76 -1.31 -24.09 15.31
C LEU A 76 -2.10 -25.38 15.14
N LYS A 77 -2.93 -25.49 14.09
CA LYS A 77 -3.68 -26.72 13.79
C LYS A 77 -2.78 -27.90 13.42
N ARG A 78 -1.65 -27.65 12.74
CA ARG A 78 -0.65 -28.69 12.43
C ARG A 78 0.09 -29.18 13.68
N ARG A 79 0.43 -28.30 14.62
CA ARG A 79 1.12 -28.68 15.87
C ARG A 79 0.25 -29.54 16.81
N LYS A 80 -1.05 -29.23 16.93
CA LYS A 80 -1.98 -30.06 17.72
C LYS A 80 -2.20 -31.46 17.13
N LYS A 81 -2.13 -31.60 15.79
CA LYS A 81 -2.29 -32.89 15.11
C LYS A 81 -1.06 -33.79 15.18
N GLN A 82 0.11 -33.25 15.53
CA GLN A 82 1.37 -33.98 15.68
C GLN A 82 1.70 -34.35 17.15
N GLY A 83 0.79 -34.10 18.09
CA GLY A 83 0.96 -34.56 19.48
C GLY A 83 2.17 -34.00 20.20
N ILE A 84 2.59 -32.77 19.87
CA ILE A 84 3.65 -32.06 20.60
C ILE A 84 2.97 -31.12 21.62
N PHE A 85 2.39 -31.71 22.66
CA PHE A 85 2.04 -31.10 23.95
C PHE A 85 1.96 -32.20 24.99
#